data_AF-A0A6B3W5L2-F1
#
_entry.id   AF-A0A6B3W5L2-F1
#
_cell.length_a   1.000
_cell.length_b   1.000
_cell.length_c   1.000
_cell.angle_alpha   90.00
_cell.angle_beta   90.00
_cell.angle_gamma   90.00
#
_symmetry.space_group_name_H-M   'P 1'
#
loop_
_entity.id
_entity.type
_entity.pdbx_description
1 polymer ?
#
loop_
_entity_poly.entity_id
_entity_poly.type
_entity_poly.pdbx_seq_one_letter_code
_entity_poly.pdbx_strand_id
1 'polypeptide(L)'
;MDNERSIKVTERIFELQNFDHKKPILNYYVDYFFQVDSQFFTLFHNLIINEQQKGEIVEAMKEESLNFAKENILLLNHLESRVDELVRELESQINEMNLQDMTITYKEHVKDS
;
A
#
# COMPACT_ATOMS: atom_id res chain seq x y z
N MET A 1 -47.84 22.39 24.23
CA MET A 1 -47.71 20.94 23.89
C MET A 1 -46.25 20.68 23.55
N ASP A 2 -45.68 19.56 23.96
CA ASP A 2 -44.27 19.25 23.66
C ASP A 2 -44.19 18.56 22.31
N ASN A 3 -43.46 19.15 21.37
CA ASN A 3 -43.18 18.52 20.08
C ASN A 3 -41.83 17.81 20.15
N GLU A 4 -41.82 16.51 19.85
CA GLU A 4 -40.59 15.74 19.72
C GLU A 4 -39.96 16.01 18.35
N ARG A 5 -38.70 16.48 18.36
CA ARG A 5 -37.91 16.75 17.16
C ARG A 5 -36.66 15.91 17.17
N SER A 6 -36.15 15.59 15.98
CA SER A 6 -34.89 14.87 15.82
C SER A 6 -34.00 15.55 14.80
N ILE A 7 -32.69 15.55 15.03
CA ILE A 7 -31.66 15.94 14.07
C ILE A 7 -30.71 14.77 13.84
N LYS A 8 -30.18 14.66 12.62
CA LYS A 8 -29.13 13.70 12.28
C LYS A 8 -27.81 14.44 12.17
N VAL A 9 -26.77 13.88 12.78
CA VAL A 9 -25.40 14.39 12.73
C VAL A 9 -24.45 13.23 12.44
N THR A 10 -23.41 13.47 11.65
CA THR A 10 -22.32 12.51 11.45
C THR A 10 -21.12 13.07 12.18
N GLU A 11 -20.66 12.37 13.21
CA GLU A 11 -19.54 12.81 14.03
C GLU A 11 -18.37 11.84 13.90
N ARG A 12 -17.16 12.39 14.05
CA ARG A 12 -15.94 11.60 14.13
C ARG A 12 -15.74 11.15 15.57
N ILE A 13 -15.69 9.85 15.81
CA ILE A 13 -15.55 9.29 17.16
C ILE A 13 -14.10 9.08 17.62
N PHE A 14 -13.16 9.01 16.68
CA PHE A 14 -11.73 8.87 16.94
C PHE A 14 -10.90 9.88 16.16
N GLU A 15 -9.76 10.27 16.71
CA GLU A 15 -8.79 11.14 16.04
C GLU A 15 -8.33 10.58 14.69
N LEU A 16 -7.99 11.49 13.77
CA LEU A 16 -7.41 11.13 12.48
C LEU A 16 -6.13 10.32 12.69
N GLN A 17 -6.09 9.14 12.09
CA GLN A 17 -4.91 8.30 12.10
C GLN A 17 -3.99 8.69 10.95
N ASN A 18 -2.68 8.71 11.25
CA ASN A 18 -1.61 8.86 10.28
C ASN A 18 -0.70 7.61 10.37
N PHE A 19 -0.41 7.02 9.22
CA PHE A 19 0.38 5.82 9.05
C PHE A 19 1.64 6.05 8.21
N ASP A 20 2.10 7.29 8.05
CA ASP A 20 3.35 7.63 7.34
C ASP A 20 4.56 6.85 7.91
N HIS A 21 4.56 6.57 9.21
CA HIS A 21 5.59 5.76 9.87
C HIS A 21 5.69 4.32 9.34
N LYS A 22 4.69 3.83 8.59
CA LYS A 22 4.72 2.52 7.92
C LYS A 22 5.44 2.56 6.57
N LYS A 23 5.58 3.73 5.94
CA LYS A 23 6.25 3.87 4.64
C LYS A 23 7.71 3.42 4.69
N PRO A 24 8.53 3.79 5.70
CA PRO A 24 9.91 3.29 5.79
C PRO A 24 9.99 1.76 5.92
N ILE A 25 9.01 1.13 6.58
CA ILE A 25 8.95 -0.33 6.73
C ILE A 25 8.69 -0.98 5.37
N LEU A 26 7.75 -0.43 4.59
CA LEU A 26 7.44 -0.94 3.25
C LEU A 26 8.62 -0.71 2.29
N ASN A 27 9.23 0.48 2.31
CA ASN A 27 10.41 0.78 1.50
C ASN A 27 11.59 -0.13 1.83
N TYR A 28 11.80 -0.44 3.12
CA TYR A 28 12.82 -1.41 3.52
C TYR A 28 12.64 -2.77 2.83
N TYR A 29 11.39 -3.26 2.70
CA TYR A 29 11.15 -4.53 2.01
C TYR A 29 11.33 -4.42 0.49
N VAL A 30 11.01 -3.28 -0.12
CA VAL A 30 11.32 -3.01 -1.54
C VAL A 30 12.83 -3.07 -1.77
N ASP A 31 13.61 -2.38 -0.94
CA ASP A 31 15.07 -2.39 -0.99
C ASP A 31 15.64 -3.79 -0.76
N TYR A 32 15.06 -4.53 0.19
CA TYR A 32 15.46 -5.91 0.46
C TYR A 32 15.20 -6.82 -0.74
N PHE A 33 14.04 -6.73 -1.40
CA PHE A 33 13.76 -7.50 -2.62
C PHE A 33 14.72 -7.15 -3.75
N PHE A 34 15.02 -5.86 -3.94
CA PHE A 34 16.02 -5.43 -4.91
C PHE A 34 17.40 -6.05 -4.64
N GLN A 35 17.84 -6.09 -3.37
CA GLN A 35 19.11 -6.71 -2.99
C GLN A 35 19.13 -8.22 -3.27
N VAL A 36 18.05 -8.94 -2.91
CA VAL A 36 17.91 -10.37 -3.15
C VAL A 36 17.95 -10.68 -4.65
N ASP A 37 17.21 -9.92 -5.46
CA ASP A 37 17.21 -10.09 -6.92
C ASP A 37 18.59 -9.82 -7.52
N SER A 38 19.25 -8.74 -7.10
CA SER A 38 20.61 -8.41 -7.53
C SER A 38 21.61 -9.53 -7.21
N GLN A 39 21.52 -10.12 -6.02
CA GLN A 39 22.34 -11.27 -5.64
C GLN A 39 22.03 -12.50 -6.48
N PHE A 40 20.75 -12.80 -6.71
CA PHE A 40 20.32 -13.91 -7.55
C PHE A 40 20.90 -13.80 -8.96
N PHE A 41 20.73 -12.66 -9.63
CA PHE A 41 21.24 -12.48 -10.99
C PHE A 41 22.77 -12.49 -11.05
N THR A 42 23.44 -11.97 -10.02
CA THR A 42 24.90 -12.06 -9.92
C THR A 42 25.37 -13.51 -9.83
N LEU A 43 24.74 -14.32 -8.96
CA LEU A 43 25.06 -15.74 -8.81
C LEU A 43 24.77 -16.52 -10.11
N PHE A 44 23.64 -16.25 -10.74
CA PHE A 44 23.25 -16.87 -12.00
C PHE A 44 24.23 -16.53 -13.12
N HIS A 45 24.61 -15.27 -13.25
CA HIS A 45 25.58 -14.82 -14.25
C HIS A 45 26.95 -15.47 -14.03
N ASN A 46 27.40 -15.57 -12.78
CA ASN A 46 28.65 -16.23 -12.43
C ASN A 46 28.64 -17.73 -12.73
N LEU A 47 27.50 -18.40 -12.54
CA LEU A 47 27.33 -19.81 -12.89
C LEU A 47 27.50 -20.01 -14.41
N ILE A 48 26.82 -19.18 -15.22
CA ILE A 48 26.91 -19.26 -16.68
C ILE A 48 28.33 -18.95 -17.21
N ILE A 49 29.00 -17.92 -16.67
CA ILE A 49 30.33 -17.52 -17.15
C ILE A 49 31.41 -18.54 -16.77
N ASN A 50 31.36 -19.08 -15.55
CA ASN A 50 32.41 -19.97 -15.07
C ASN A 50 32.41 -21.34 -15.76
N GLU A 51 31.27 -21.77 -16.32
CA GLU A 51 31.19 -23.10 -16.94
C GLU A 51 31.79 -23.17 -18.36
N GLN A 52 32.31 -22.08 -18.95
CA GLN A 52 32.83 -22.07 -20.34
C GLN A 52 31.87 -22.72 -21.36
N GLN A 53 30.58 -22.80 -21.05
CA GLN A 53 29.61 -23.47 -21.88
C GLN A 53 29.19 -22.54 -23.02
N LYS A 54 29.68 -22.85 -24.22
CA LYS A 54 29.17 -22.26 -25.47
C LYS A 54 28.12 -23.19 -26.04
N GLY A 55 26.87 -22.73 -26.08
CA GLY A 55 25.76 -23.47 -26.66
C GLY A 55 24.50 -22.62 -26.73
N GLU A 56 23.62 -22.92 -27.69
CA GLU A 56 22.35 -22.20 -27.91
C GLU A 56 21.49 -22.13 -26.63
N ILE A 57 21.54 -23.18 -25.80
CA ILE A 57 20.81 -23.24 -24.53
C ILE A 57 21.32 -22.20 -23.53
N VAL A 58 22.64 -22.00 -23.45
CA VAL A 58 23.24 -21.06 -22.48
C VAL A 58 22.96 -19.61 -22.90
N GLU A 59 23.03 -19.32 -24.19
CA GLU A 59 22.67 -18.00 -24.71
C GLU A 59 21.18 -17.71 -24.50
N ALA A 60 20.30 -18.69 -24.72
CA ALA A 60 18.87 -18.54 -24.44
C ALA A 60 18.59 -18.31 -22.94
N MET A 61 19.26 -19.04 -22.05
CA MET A 61 19.13 -18.85 -20.59
C MET A 61 19.61 -17.47 -20.15
N LYS A 62 20.68 -16.96 -20.76
CA LYS A 62 21.20 -15.62 -20.49
C LYS A 62 20.24 -14.53 -20.96
N GLU A 63 19.66 -14.69 -22.15
CA GLU A 63 18.65 -13.78 -22.68
C GLU A 63 17.40 -13.75 -21.79
N GLU A 64 16.87 -14.92 -21.44
CA GLU A 64 15.68 -15.04 -20.58
C GLU A 64 15.92 -14.41 -19.21
N SER A 65 17.10 -14.61 -18.63
CA SER A 65 17.44 -14.04 -17.33
C SER A 65 17.58 -12.53 -17.36
N LEU A 66 18.05 -11.96 -18.48
CA LEU A 66 18.07 -10.51 -18.68
C LEU A 66 16.65 -9.94 -18.82
N ASN A 67 15.75 -10.67 -19.48
CA ASN A 67 14.35 -10.26 -19.60
C ASN A 67 13.66 -10.31 -18.24
N PHE A 68 13.82 -11.41 -17.51
CA PHE A 68 13.31 -11.58 -16.16
C PHE A 68 13.82 -10.48 -15.20
N ALA A 69 15.12 -10.13 -15.28
CA ALA A 69 15.68 -9.03 -14.49
C ALA A 69 15.02 -7.67 -14.78
N LYS A 70 14.74 -7.38 -16.06
CA LYS A 70 14.07 -6.13 -16.44
C LYS A 70 12.64 -6.10 -15.92
N GLU A 71 11.91 -7.21 -16.03
CA GLU A 71 10.55 -7.32 -15.50
C GLU A 71 10.50 -7.12 -13.99
N ASN A 72 11.44 -7.73 -13.25
CA ASN A 72 11.53 -7.54 -11.80
C ASN A 72 11.83 -6.08 -11.42
N ILE A 73 12.73 -5.40 -12.13
CA ILE A 73 12.99 -3.97 -11.89
C ILE A 73 11.73 -3.13 -12.10
N LEU A 74 10.94 -3.42 -13.14
CA LEU A 74 9.68 -2.72 -13.39
C LEU A 74 8.66 -2.97 -12.27
N LEU A 75 8.57 -4.21 -11.79
CA LEU A 75 7.69 -4.57 -10.66
C LEU A 75 8.11 -3.88 -9.37
N LEU A 76 9.42 -3.79 -9.09
CA LEU A 76 9.95 -3.13 -7.90
C LEU A 76 9.70 -1.61 -7.95
N ASN A 77 9.95 -0.96 -9.08
CA ASN A 77 9.65 0.46 -9.26
C ASN A 77 8.14 0.74 -9.12
N HIS A 78 7.31 -0.16 -9.66
CA HIS A 78 5.86 -0.07 -9.49
C HIS A 78 5.48 -0.20 -8.02
N LEU A 79 6.04 -1.16 -7.29
CA LEU A 79 5.79 -1.37 -5.88
C LEU A 79 6.23 -0.16 -5.04
N GLU A 80 7.41 0.40 -5.31
CA GLU A 80 7.92 1.61 -4.67
C GLU A 80 6.94 2.78 -4.84
N SER A 81 6.49 3.05 -6.07
CA SER A 81 5.53 4.12 -6.33
C SER A 81 4.17 3.92 -5.64
N ARG A 82 3.81 2.67 -5.32
CA ARG A 82 2.53 2.33 -4.67
C ARG A 82 2.57 2.34 -3.15
N VAL A 83 3.74 2.43 -2.53
CA VAL A 83 3.83 2.51 -1.05
C VAL A 83 3.04 3.70 -0.52
N ASP A 84 3.17 4.87 -1.15
CA ASP A 84 2.43 6.06 -0.75
C ASP A 84 0.93 5.91 -0.94
N GLU A 85 0.50 5.29 -2.04
CA GLU A 85 -0.91 5.02 -2.33
C GLU A 85 -1.52 4.07 -1.29
N LEU A 86 -0.86 2.94 -1.02
CA LEU A 86 -1.33 1.95 -0.04
C LEU A 86 -1.48 2.52 1.36
N VAL A 87 -0.53 3.38 1.78
CA VAL A 87 -0.62 4.04 3.09
C VAL A 87 -1.78 5.04 3.13
N ARG A 88 -1.98 5.83 2.07
CA ARG A 88 -3.12 6.77 1.98
C ARG A 88 -4.46 6.05 1.92
N GLU A 89 -4.55 4.93 1.19
CA GLU A 89 -5.76 4.11 1.13
C GLU A 89 -6.12 3.56 2.50
N LEU A 90 -5.15 3.02 3.23
CA LEU A 90 -5.34 2.53 4.59
C LEU A 90 -5.79 3.67 5.54
N GLU A 91 -5.13 4.82 5.46
CA GLU A 91 -5.52 6.02 6.22
C GLU A 91 -6.96 6.43 5.92
N SER A 92 -7.35 6.50 4.64
CA SER A 92 -8.72 6.85 4.23
C SER A 92 -9.73 5.88 4.80
N GLN A 93 -9.51 4.58 4.59
CA GLN A 93 -10.41 3.52 5.07
C GLN A 93 -10.61 3.58 6.59
N ILE A 94 -9.53 3.70 7.36
CA ILE A 94 -9.63 3.79 8.82
C ILE A 94 -10.32 5.09 9.24
N ASN A 95 -10.01 6.22 8.59
CA ASN A 95 -10.59 7.51 8.95
C ASN A 95 -12.06 7.64 8.55
N GLU A 96 -12.51 6.90 7.53
CA GLU A 96 -13.92 6.74 7.16
C GLU A 96 -14.67 5.84 8.16
N MET A 97 -14.06 4.74 8.59
CA MET A 97 -14.63 3.86 9.64
C MET A 97 -14.80 4.57 10.99
N ASN A 98 -14.05 5.66 11.22
CA ASN A 98 -14.15 6.48 12.42
C ASN A 98 -15.31 7.50 12.39
N LEU A 99 -16.14 7.50 11.35
CA LEU A 99 -17.35 8.31 11.27
C LEU A 99 -18.55 7.51 11.79
N GLN A 100 -19.34 8.12 12.67
CA GLN A 100 -20.56 7.54 13.20
C GLN A 100 -21.75 8.46 12.97
N ASP A 101 -22.81 7.90 12.38
CA ASP A 101 -24.10 8.58 12.27
C ASP A 101 -24.85 8.51 13.59
N MET A 102 -25.31 9.67 14.07
CA MET A 102 -26.08 9.81 15.29
C MET A 102 -27.39 10.56 15.02
N THR A 103 -28.45 10.14 15.71
CA THR A 103 -29.72 10.86 15.74
C THR A 103 -29.93 11.40 17.14
N ILE A 104 -30.03 12.73 17.26
CA ILE A 104 -30.29 13.42 18.52
C ILE A 104 -31.77 13.80 18.54
N THR A 105 -32.52 13.22 19.48
CA THR A 105 -33.94 13.51 19.69
C THR A 105 -34.10 14.42 20.91
N TYR A 106 -34.85 15.51 20.75
CA TYR A 106 -35.10 16.49 21.80
C TYR A 106 -36.57 16.95 21.81
N LYS A 107 -37.06 17.38 22.97
CA LYS A 107 -38.38 17.97 23.11
C LYS A 107 -38.28 19.48 23.02
N GLU A 108 -39.03 20.08 22.11
CA GLU A 108 -39.14 21.53 22.01
C GLU A 108 -40.37 21.99 22.81
N HIS A 109 -40.13 22.74 23.88
CA HIS A 109 -41.20 23.43 24.61
C HIS A 109 -41.59 24.70 23.83
N VAL A 110 -42.71 24.63 23.12
CA VAL A 110 -43.35 25.82 22.55
C VAL A 110 -44.02 26.57 23.70
N LYS A 111 -43.48 27.73 24.08
CA LYS A 111 -44.18 28.67 24.97
C LYS A 111 -45.27 29.37 24.16
N ASP A 112 -46.52 29.02 24.42
CA ASP A 112 -47.67 29.76 23.92
C ASP A 112 -47.58 31.21 24.42
N SER A 113 -47.60 32.16 23.47
CA SER A 113 -47.52 33.61 23.71
C SER A 113 -48.90 34.21 23.89
#